data_AF-A0A1J3GHI3-F1
#
_entry.id   AF-A0A1J3GHI3-F1
#
_cell.length_a   1.000
_cell.length_b   1.000
_cell.length_c   1.000
_cell.angle_alpha   90.00
_cell.angle_beta   90.00
_cell.angle_gamma   90.00
#
_symmetry.space_group_name_H-M   'P 1'
#
loop_
_entity.id
_entity.type
_entity.pdbx_description
1 polymer ?
#
loop_
_entity_poly.entity_id
_entity_poly.type
_entity_poly.pdbx_seq_one_letter_code
_entity_poly.pdbx_strand_id
1 'polypeptide(L)'
;QQMWNAQPRPQSWQPQANPAMMSDSSTWLVDSGASHHMTSDLANLSLHSPYSGGDDVLLGDNSALQISHTGSFSIPSFTRPFFFNNVL
;
A
#
# COMPACT_ATOMS: atom_id res chain seq x y z
N GLN A 1 0.96 42.47 -42.16
CA GLN A 1 0.15 41.30 -41.75
C GLN A 1 0.86 40.69 -40.55
N GLN A 2 0.33 40.88 -39.34
CA GLN A 2 0.94 40.39 -38.10
C GLN A 2 0.35 39.00 -37.81
N MET A 3 1.20 37.98 -37.72
CA MET A 3 0.82 36.64 -37.26
C MET A 3 0.84 36.65 -35.73
N TRP A 4 -0.30 36.34 -35.11
CA TRP A 4 -0.43 36.20 -33.67
C TRP A 4 0.22 34.88 -33.24
N ASN A 5 1.34 34.94 -32.50
CA ASN A 5 1.94 33.78 -31.87
C ASN A 5 1.06 33.32 -30.69
N ALA A 6 0.40 32.17 -30.83
CA ALA A 6 -0.31 31.55 -29.72
C ALA A 6 0.70 31.02 -28.69
N GLN A 7 0.66 31.55 -27.47
CA GLN A 7 1.45 31.03 -26.35
C GLN A 7 0.94 29.62 -25.96
N PRO A 8 1.82 28.65 -25.64
CA PRO A 8 1.38 27.36 -25.12
C PRO A 8 0.74 27.56 -23.74
N ARG A 9 -0.50 27.10 -23.59
CA ARG A 9 -1.23 27.14 -22.32
C ARG A 9 -0.44 26.36 -21.25
N PRO A 10 -0.26 26.89 -20.03
CA PRO A 10 0.32 26.10 -18.95
C PRO A 10 -0.59 24.90 -18.70
N GLN A 11 -0.04 23.69 -18.80
CA GLN A 11 -0.76 22.48 -18.43
C GLN A 11 -1.10 22.58 -16.95
N SER A 12 -2.39 22.72 -16.63
CA SER A 12 -2.89 22.60 -15.27
C SER A 12 -2.58 21.18 -14.80
N TRP A 13 -1.80 21.04 -13.73
CA TRP A 13 -1.65 19.80 -13.01
C TRP A 13 -3.04 19.34 -12.55
N GLN A 14 -3.63 18.42 -13.30
CA GLN A 14 -4.86 17.76 -12.92
C GLN A 14 -4.48 16.46 -12.20
N PRO A 15 -4.78 16.32 -10.90
CA PRO A 15 -4.58 15.05 -10.22
C PRO A 15 -5.51 14.02 -10.87
N GLN A 16 -4.92 13.04 -11.55
CA GLN A 16 -5.64 11.95 -12.17
C GLN A 16 -5.60 10.75 -11.20
N ALA A 17 -6.75 10.41 -10.63
CA ALA A 17 -6.88 9.19 -9.82
C ALA A 17 -7.03 7.99 -10.76
N ASN A 18 -6.17 6.98 -10.62
CA ASN A 18 -6.37 5.69 -11.28
C ASN A 18 -7.28 4.84 -10.37
N PRO A 19 -8.55 4.59 -10.73
CA PRO A 19 -9.36 3.68 -9.97
C PRO A 19 -8.76 2.27 -10.12
N ALA A 20 -8.35 1.67 -9.00
CA ALA A 20 -8.10 0.24 -8.97
C ALA A 20 -9.42 -0.46 -9.30
N MET A 21 -9.52 -1.07 -10.49
CA MET A 21 -10.65 -1.93 -10.80
C MET A 21 -10.57 -3.13 -9.85
N MET A 22 -11.48 -3.19 -8.89
CA MET A 22 -11.58 -4.30 -7.95
C MET A 22 -11.97 -5.57 -8.74
N SER A 23 -10.98 -6.32 -9.21
CA SER A 23 -11.16 -7.75 -9.42
C SER A 23 -10.94 -8.43 -8.06
N ASP A 24 -12.03 -8.95 -7.52
CA ASP A 24 -12.14 -9.74 -6.30
C ASP A 24 -12.05 -8.96 -4.97
N SER A 25 -12.95 -9.27 -4.03
CA SER A 25 -12.98 -8.72 -2.67
C SER A 25 -11.78 -9.13 -1.79
N SER A 26 -10.82 -9.86 -2.38
CA SER A 26 -9.61 -10.38 -1.76
C SER A 26 -8.32 -9.81 -2.38
N THR A 27 -8.38 -8.79 -3.24
CA THR A 27 -7.16 -8.20 -3.80
C THR A 27 -6.40 -7.40 -2.74
N TRP A 28 -5.34 -8.01 -2.24
CA TRP A 28 -4.26 -7.36 -1.51
C TRP A 28 -3.65 -6.27 -2.40
N LEU A 29 -4.05 -5.01 -2.17
CA LEU A 29 -3.42 -3.88 -2.83
C LEU A 29 -2.15 -3.53 -2.08
N VAL A 30 -1.02 -3.70 -2.77
CA VAL A 30 0.29 -3.42 -2.21
C VAL A 30 0.58 -1.93 -2.38
N ASP A 31 0.67 -1.22 -1.26
CA ASP A 31 1.07 0.18 -1.23
C ASP A 31 2.52 0.31 -0.74
N SER A 32 3.48 0.43 -1.66
CA SER A 32 4.89 0.63 -1.29
C SER A 32 5.16 1.94 -0.52
N GLY A 33 4.19 2.86 -0.46
CA GLY A 33 4.26 4.08 0.33
C GLY A 33 3.78 3.92 1.78
N ALA A 34 3.17 2.79 2.14
CA ALA A 34 2.72 2.53 3.50
C ALA A 34 3.91 2.28 4.43
N SER A 35 3.85 2.82 5.66
CA SER A 35 4.88 2.55 6.67
C SER A 35 4.68 1.20 7.37
N HIS A 36 3.45 0.71 7.39
CA HIS A 36 3.07 -0.57 7.97
C HIS A 36 2.12 -1.29 7.02
N HIS A 37 2.27 -2.61 6.95
CA HIS A 37 1.41 -3.49 6.18
C HIS A 37 0.72 -4.45 7.15
N MET A 38 -0.53 -4.80 6.89
CA MET A 38 -1.31 -5.69 7.76
C MET A 38 -1.88 -6.84 6.95
N THR A 39 -1.79 -8.07 7.45
CA THR A 39 -2.43 -9.27 6.88
C THR A 39 -3.26 -10.06 7.87
N SER A 40 -4.49 -10.40 7.45
CA SER A 40 -5.36 -11.31 8.20
C SER A 40 -5.00 -12.78 7.99
N ASP A 41 -4.25 -13.09 6.93
CA ASP A 41 -3.82 -14.45 6.61
C ASP A 41 -2.30 -14.58 6.76
N LEU A 42 -1.90 -15.51 7.62
CA LEU A 42 -0.51 -15.83 7.92
C LEU A 42 0.18 -16.54 6.75
N ALA A 43 -0.59 -17.21 5.88
CA ALA A 43 -0.07 -17.84 4.67
C ALA A 43 0.52 -16.83 3.66
N ASN A 44 0.17 -15.54 3.80
CA ASN A 44 0.77 -14.48 3.01
C ASN A 44 2.20 -14.12 3.46
N LEU A 45 2.64 -14.59 4.64
CA LEU A 45 3.96 -14.29 5.19
C LEU A 45 4.93 -15.46 5.00
N SER A 46 6.09 -15.17 4.42
CA SER A 46 7.15 -16.18 4.23
C SER A 46 7.84 -16.55 5.54
N LEU A 47 8.00 -15.57 6.43
CA LEU A 47 8.51 -15.75 7.79
C LEU A 47 7.62 -14.96 8.72
N HIS A 48 7.16 -15.58 9.80
CA HIS A 48 6.32 -14.94 10.80
C HIS A 48 6.57 -15.52 12.18
N SER A 49 6.32 -14.72 13.20
CA SER A 49 6.40 -15.11 14.61
C SER A 49 5.31 -14.41 15.41
N PRO A 50 4.83 -15.02 16.52
CA PRO A 50 3.90 -14.34 17.42
C PRO A 50 4.45 -12.98 17.85
N TYR A 51 3.58 -11.98 17.83
CA TYR A 51 3.91 -10.67 18.36
C TYR A 51 3.76 -10.69 19.88
N SER A 52 4.77 -10.23 20.61
CA SER A 52 4.77 -10.20 22.08
C SER A 52 4.68 -8.79 22.66
N GLY A 53 4.56 -7.77 21.80
CA GLY A 53 4.28 -6.41 22.23
C GLY A 53 2.82 -6.25 22.66
N GLY A 54 2.55 -5.18 23.41
CA GLY A 54 1.20 -4.81 23.86
C GLY A 54 0.53 -3.78 22.96
N ASP A 55 0.98 -3.65 21.71
CA ASP A 55 0.49 -2.64 20.78
C ASP A 55 -0.79 -3.10 20.08
N ASP A 56 -1.64 -2.12 19.79
CA ASP A 56 -2.93 -2.28 19.13
C ASP A 56 -3.01 -1.45 17.86
N VAL A 57 -3.73 -1.96 16.87
CA VAL A 57 -4.17 -1.18 15.71
C VAL A 57 -5.47 -0.47 16.06
N LEU A 58 -5.41 0.86 16.17
CA LEU A 58 -6.58 1.70 16.39
C LEU A 58 -7.38 1.87 15.09
N LEU A 59 -8.66 1.53 15.13
CA LEU A 59 -9.61 1.71 14.05
C LEU A 59 -10.32 3.07 14.14
N GLY A 60 -10.89 3.51 13.03
CA GLY A 60 -11.58 4.81 12.94
C GLY A 60 -12.85 4.94 13.78
N ASP A 61 -13.37 3.82 14.29
CA ASP A 61 -14.50 3.75 15.23
C ASP A 61 -14.06 3.70 16.70
N ASN A 62 -12.78 4.00 16.98
CA ASN A 62 -12.14 3.92 18.29
C ASN A 62 -12.02 2.50 18.87
N SER A 63 -12.32 1.45 18.11
CA SER A 63 -11.98 0.09 18.51
C SER A 63 -10.50 -0.22 18.25
N ALA A 64 -9.97 -1.23 18.95
CA ALA A 64 -8.58 -1.64 18.88
C ALA A 64 -8.48 -3.11 18.46
N LEU A 65 -7.57 -3.41 17.54
CA LEU A 65 -7.24 -4.78 17.14
C LEU A 65 -5.84 -5.16 17.63
N GLN A 66 -5.77 -6.24 18.39
CA GLN A 66 -4.53 -6.78 18.90
C GLN A 66 -3.69 -7.35 17.77
N ILE A 67 -2.41 -6.98 17.74
CA ILE A 67 -1.44 -7.54 16.80
C ILE A 67 -1.11 -8.97 17.26
N SER A 68 -1.43 -9.95 16.43
CA SER A 68 -1.18 -11.36 16.77
C SER A 68 0.20 -11.85 16.37
N HIS A 69 0.70 -11.39 15.22
CA HIS A 69 1.95 -11.83 14.61
C HIS A 69 2.68 -10.66 13.99
N THR A 70 3.97 -10.86 13.75
CA THR A 70 4.71 -10.02 12.81
C THR A 70 5.51 -10.90 11.87
N GLY A 71 5.74 -10.43 10.65
CA GLY A 71 6.52 -11.18 9.69
C GLY A 71 6.98 -10.38 8.49
N SER A 72 7.37 -11.10 7.46
CA SER A 72 7.89 -10.55 6.21
C SER A 72 7.46 -11.37 5.01
N PHE A 73 7.39 -10.72 3.86
CA PHE A 73 7.24 -11.38 2.57
C PHE A 73 7.93 -10.55 1.48
N SER A 74 8.14 -11.18 0.33
CA SER A 74 8.71 -10.51 -0.84
C SER A 74 7.82 -10.68 -2.05
N ILE A 75 7.63 -9.61 -2.80
CA ILE A 75 6.94 -9.66 -4.09
C ILE A 75 8.01 -9.69 -5.19
N PRO A 76 8.03 -10.73 -6.03
CA PRO A 76 8.95 -10.76 -7.16
C PRO A 76 8.61 -9.66 -8.15
N SER A 77 9.64 -9.00 -8.69
CA SER A 77 9.51 -8.08 -9.81
C SER A 77 10.63 -8.32 -10.82
N PHE A 78 10.46 -7.86 -12.06
CA PHE A 78 11.44 -8.06 -13.13
C PHE A 78 12.79 -7.40 -12.88
N THR A 79 12.86 -6.40 -12.00
CA THR A 79 14.10 -5.67 -11.71
C THR A 79 14.66 -5.99 -10.34
N ARG A 80 13.84 -5.83 -9.29
CA ARG A 80 14.22 -6.08 -7.89
C ARG A 80 13.01 -6.50 -7.07
N PRO A 81 13.11 -7.57 -6.25
CA PRO A 81 12.03 -7.92 -5.34
C PRO A 81 11.70 -6.77 -4.38
N PHE A 82 10.42 -6.57 -4.10
CA PHE A 82 9.98 -5.65 -3.06
C PHE A 82 9.90 -6.44 -1.75
N PHE A 83 10.66 -6.01 -0.74
CA PHE A 83 10.70 -6.65 0.56
C PHE A 83 9.85 -5.88 1.55
N PHE A 84 8.93 -6.57 2.20
CA PHE A 84 8.10 -6.03 3.27
C PHE A 84 8.55 -6.64 4.58
N ASN A 85 8.97 -5.78 5.50
CA ASN A 85 9.37 -6.16 6.86
C ASN A 85 8.32 -5.63 7.84
N ASN A 86 8.13 -6.34 8.95
CA ASN A 86 7.20 -5.97 10.02
C ASN A 86 5.74 -5.88 9.54
N VAL A 87 5.32 -6.87 8.76
CA VAL A 87 3.91 -7.04 8.39
C VAL A 87 3.17 -7.58 9.60
N LEU A 88 2.11 -6.88 10.02
CA LEU A 88 1.29 -7.18 11.20
C LEU A 88 0.16 -8.17 10.89
#